data_AF-A0A946J4T4-F1
#
_entry.id   AF-A0A946J4T4-F1
#
_cell.length_a   1.000
_cell.length_b   1.000
_cell.length_c   1.000
_cell.angle_alpha   90.00
_cell.angle_beta   90.00
_cell.angle_gamma   90.00
#
_symmetry.space_group_name_H-M   'P 1'
#
loop_
_entity.id
_entity.type
_entity.pdbx_description
1 polymer ?
#
loop_
_entity_poly.entity_id
_entity_poly.type
_entity_poly.pdbx_seq_one_letter_code
_entity_poly.pdbx_strand_id
1 'polypeptide(L)' 'MKEIKDLKLQEIVKLNELNEKDLKLELVKSAKDLFVLRMKKEQGELKQTHLITALRKYIAQLNTVASSK' A
#
# COMPACT_ATOMS: atom_id res chain seq x y z
N MET A 1 1.17 -21.88 1.04
CA MET A 1 1.05 -20.48 1.51
C MET A 1 0.59 -19.63 0.34
N LYS A 2 -0.48 -18.85 0.49
CA LYS A 2 -0.99 -17.95 -0.57
C LYS A 2 0.09 -16.90 -0.84
N GLU A 3 0.91 -17.15 -1.86
CA GLU A 3 1.82 -16.15 -2.41
C GLU A 3 0.97 -14.93 -2.77
N ILE A 4 1.41 -13.75 -2.34
CA ILE A 4 0.72 -12.46 -2.45
C ILE A 4 0.64 -12.11 -3.94
N LYS A 5 -0.30 -12.73 -4.63
CA LYS A 5 -0.49 -12.67 -6.08
C LYS A 5 -1.46 -11.53 -6.35
N ASP A 6 -0.92 -10.32 -6.30
CA ASP A 6 -1.58 -9.04 -6.50
C ASP A 6 -1.93 -8.36 -5.17
N LEU A 7 -1.03 -7.48 -4.76
CA LEU A 7 -1.40 -6.32 -3.96
C LEU A 7 -2.57 -5.64 -4.70
N LYS A 8 -3.81 -5.86 -4.22
CA LYS A 8 -5.02 -5.23 -4.76
C LYS A 8 -5.01 -3.75 -4.38
N LEU A 9 -4.11 -3.00 -4.99
CA LEU A 9 -4.02 -1.55 -4.89
C LEU A 9 -5.21 -0.95 -5.64
N GLN A 10 -5.82 0.07 -5.06
CA GLN A 10 -6.84 0.81 -5.78
C GLN A 10 -6.20 1.69 -6.85
N GLU A 11 -6.89 1.85 -7.97
CA GLU A 11 -6.51 2.81 -9.00
C GLU A 11 -6.73 4.24 -8.49
N ILE A 12 -5.95 5.19 -9.01
CA ILE A 12 -6.01 6.60 -8.61
C ILE A 12 -7.44 7.16 -8.72
N VAL A 13 -8.19 6.76 -9.75
CA VAL A 13 -9.58 7.20 -9.96
C VAL A 13 -10.45 6.83 -8.76
N LYS A 14 -10.32 5.61 -8.25
CA LYS A 14 -11.06 5.12 -7.08
C LYS A 14 -10.62 5.81 -5.79
N LEU A 15 -9.33 6.13 -5.66
CA LEU A 15 -8.83 6.90 -4.52
C LEU A 15 -9.46 8.30 -4.44
N ASN A 16 -9.68 8.95 -5.58
CA ASN A 16 -10.34 10.25 -5.63
C ASN A 16 -11.81 10.21 -5.19
N GLU A 17 -12.48 9.06 -5.35
CA GLU A 17 -13.87 8.85 -4.95
C GLU A 17 -14.02 8.59 -3.44
N LEU A 18 -12.96 8.16 -2.75
CA LEU A 18 -13.00 7.83 -1.32
C LEU A 18 -13.12 9.06 -0.43
N ASN A 19 -13.87 8.97 0.67
CA ASN A 19 -13.90 10.02 1.68
C ASN A 19 -12.61 10.08 2.51
N GLU A 20 -12.33 11.20 3.16
CA GLU A 20 -11.11 11.38 3.98
C GLU A 20 -10.89 10.27 5.02
N LYS A 21 -11.97 9.79 5.64
CA LYS A 21 -11.90 8.70 6.62
C LYS A 21 -11.41 7.40 5.98
N ASP A 22 -11.92 7.09 4.80
CA ASP A 22 -11.56 5.88 4.06
C ASP A 22 -10.13 5.96 3.51
N LEU A 23 -9.72 7.14 3.04
CA LEU A 23 -8.33 7.41 2.65
C LEU A 23 -7.36 7.20 3.83
N LYS A 24 -7.70 7.69 5.02
CA LYS A 24 -6.89 7.47 6.24
C LYS A 24 -6.84 5.99 6.63
N LEU A 25 -7.95 5.26 6.53
CA LEU A 25 -7.98 3.82 6.81
C LEU A 25 -7.09 3.03 5.84
N GLU A 26 -7.18 3.34 4.55
CA GLU A 26 -6.39 2.69 3.50
C GLU A 26 -4.89 3.01 3.65
N LEU A 27 -4.54 4.22 4.07
CA LEU A 27 -3.18 4.62 4.41
C LEU A 27 -2.62 3.78 5.57
N VAL A 28 -3.35 3.68 6.68
CA VAL A 28 -2.94 2.88 7.85
C VAL A 28 -2.75 1.42 7.49
N LYS A 29 -3.67 0.86 6.69
CA LYS A 29 -3.57 -0.52 6.20
C LYS A 29 -2.33 -0.72 5.33
N SER A 30 -2.11 0.17 4.35
CA SER A 30 -0.96 0.13 3.46
C SER A 30 0.37 0.26 4.21
N ALA A 31 0.42 1.08 5.26
CA ALA A 31 1.59 1.23 6.11
C ALA A 31 1.90 -0.06 6.91
N LYS A 32 0.89 -0.75 7.42
CA LYS A 32 1.03 -2.07 8.08
C LYS A 32 1.55 -3.12 7.09
N ASP A 33 0.99 -3.17 5.89
CA ASP A 33 1.43 -4.11 4.86
C ASP A 33 2.90 -3.87 4.46
N LEU A 34 3.29 -2.60 4.32
CA LEU A 34 4.68 -2.23 4.07
C LEU A 34 5.62 -2.67 5.20
N PHE A 35 5.20 -2.55 6.46
CA PHE A 35 5.97 -3.02 7.61
C PHE A 35 6.17 -4.54 7.56
N VAL A 36 5.10 -5.30 7.33
CA VAL A 36 5.16 -6.77 7.21
C VAL A 36 6.09 -7.18 6.06
N LEU A 37 6.02 -6.53 4.91
CA LEU A 37 6.93 -6.83 3.80
C LEU A 37 8.39 -6.52 4.12
N ARG A 38 8.66 -5.44 4.85
CA ARG A 38 10.03 -5.12 5.32
C ARG A 38 10.55 -6.19 6.28
N MET A 39 9.72 -6.65 7.22
CA MET A 39 10.09 -7.73 8.13
C MET A 39 10.42 -9.03 7.36
N LYS A 40 9.55 -9.43 6.43
CA LYS A 40 9.79 -10.61 5.59
C LYS A 40 11.04 -10.47 4.73
N LYS A 41 11.34 -9.27 4.25
CA LYS A 41 12.58 -8.99 3.51
C LYS A 41 13.80 -9.21 4.40
N GLU A 42 13.78 -8.69 5.62
CA GLU A 42 14.88 -8.84 6.57
C GLU A 42 15.13 -10.30 6.96
N GLN A 43 14.05 -11.07 7.08
CA GLN A 43 14.10 -12.51 7.34
C GLN A 43 14.54 -13.34 6.11
N GLY A 44 14.70 -12.73 4.93
CA GLY A 44 15.02 -13.42 3.68
C GLY A 44 13.85 -14.20 3.07
N GLU A 45 12.64 -14.07 3.60
CA GLU A 45 11.44 -14.78 3.15
C GLU A 45 10.70 -14.07 2.00
N LEU A 46 11.04 -12.79 1.73
CA LEU A 46 10.39 -12.03 0.68
C LEU A 46 10.97 -12.35 -0.70
N LYS A 47 10.28 -13.23 -1.44
CA LYS A 47 10.62 -13.56 -2.83
C LYS A 47 10.44 -12.38 -3.81
N GLN A 48 9.48 -11.49 -3.56
CA GLN A 48 9.10 -10.41 -4.49
C GLN A 48 9.36 -9.03 -3.87
N THR A 49 10.57 -8.50 -4.06
CA THR A 49 11.01 -7.22 -3.47
C THR A 49 10.35 -5.98 -4.07
N HIS A 50 9.89 -6.06 -5.32
CA HIS A 50 9.21 -4.97 -6.02
C HIS A 50 7.87 -4.57 -5.36
N LEU A 51 7.26 -5.48 -4.58
CA LEU A 51 6.03 -5.19 -3.83
C LEU A 51 6.22 -4.06 -2.81
N ILE A 52 7.41 -3.96 -2.20
CA ILE A 52 7.76 -2.85 -1.30
C ILE A 52 7.74 -1.51 -2.06
N THR A 53 8.30 -1.49 -3.26
CA THR A 53 8.32 -0.30 -4.11
C THR A 53 6.92 0.09 -4.56
N ALA A 54 6.08 -0.88 -4.93
CA ALA A 54 4.69 -0.66 -5.30
C ALA A 54 3.88 -0.04 -4.14
N LEU A 55 3.99 -0.60 -2.93
CA LEU A 55 3.33 -0.06 -1.73
C LEU A 55 3.80 1.36 -1.38
N ARG A 56 5.11 1.64 -1.50
CA ARG A 56 5.64 2.99 -1.26
C ARG A 56 5.05 4.02 -2.22
N LYS A 57 4.93 3.67 -3.50
CA LYS A 57 4.29 4.54 -4.51
C LYS A 57 2.81 4.74 -4.21
N TYR A 58 2.10 3.69 -3.81
CA TYR A 58 0.68 3.77 -3.45
C TYR A 58 0.42 4.66 -2.24
N ILE A 59 1.23 4.53 -1.18
CA ILE A 59 1.14 5.42 -0.01
C ILE A 59 1.38 6.89 -0.40
N ALA A 60 2.34 7.16 -1.30
CA ALA A 60 2.55 8.50 -1.82
C ALA A 60 1.32 9.03 -2.57
N GLN A 61 0.68 8.20 -3.41
CA GLN A 61 -0.56 8.56 -4.09
C GLN A 61 -1.70 8.87 -3.10
N LEU A 62 -1.89 8.02 -2.08
CA LEU A 62 -2.88 8.26 -1.01
C LEU A 62 -2.66 9.61 -0.32
N ASN A 63 -1.42 9.93 0.03
CA ASN A 63 -1.08 11.21 0.65
C ASN A 63 -1.35 12.40 -0.27
N THR A 64 -1.02 12.28 -1.56
CA THR A 64 -1.31 13.32 -2.55
C THR A 64 -2.81 13.56 -2.70
N VAL A 65 -3.60 12.50 -2.83
CA VAL A 65 -5.07 12.60 -2.93
C VAL A 65 -5.65 13.19 -1.65
N ALA A 66 -5.20 12.74 -0.48
CA ALA A 66 -5.66 13.26 0.81
C ALA A 66 -5.28 14.74 1.02
N SER A 67 -4.14 15.19 0.48
CA SER A 67 -3.71 16.60 0.58
C SER A 67 -4.37 17.50 -0.46
N SER A 68 -4.89 16.94 -1.56
CA SER A 68 -5.56 17.69 -2.63
C SER A 68 -7.06 17.84 -2.41
N LYS A 69 -7.62 17.17 -1.40
CA LYS A 69 -9.00 17.34 -0.94
C LYS A 69 -9.06 18.41 0.14
#